data_AF-A0A644VJC0-F1
#
_entry.id   AF-A0A644VJC0-F1
#
_cell.length_a   1.000
_cell.length_b   1.000
_cell.length_c   1.000
_cell.angle_alpha   90.00
_cell.angle_beta   90.00
_cell.angle_gamma   90.00
#
_symmetry.space_group_name_H-M   'P 1'
#
loop_
_entity.id
_entity.type
_entity.pdbx_description
1 polymer ?
#
loop_
_entity_poly.entity_id
_entity_poly.type
_entity_poly.pdbx_seq_one_letter_code
_entity_poly.pdbx_strand_id
1 'polypeptide(L)'
;MAKLNYDGKKLNLHYSRDNGEEYDFGCHNQYEEGENEAGEPHESLPNNVYPHAWAEDYETAMNNGKSYGCGYIHTGDARGRDIHGGGGSLSDPYADYQGWLCTQGCLRMQNADIIKLSAMIIEDGNDVELTVENNEDAEEI
;
A
#
# COMPACT_ATOMS: atom_id res chain seq x y z
N MET A 1 -11.99 -15.38 -4.19
CA MET A 1 -11.64 -14.02 -3.77
C MET A 1 -10.15 -13.89 -3.89
N ALA A 2 -9.71 -12.93 -4.71
CA ALA A 2 -8.30 -12.60 -4.87
C ALA A 2 -7.70 -12.13 -3.54
N LYS A 3 -6.38 -12.30 -3.37
CA LYS A 3 -5.68 -12.09 -2.10
C LYS A 3 -4.43 -11.26 -2.26
N LEU A 4 -4.17 -10.40 -1.29
CA LEU A 4 -2.92 -9.68 -1.12
C LEU A 4 -2.18 -10.19 0.12
N ASN A 5 -0.88 -10.40 0.00
CA ASN A 5 -0.02 -10.75 1.13
C ASN A 5 1.19 -9.82 1.12
N TYR A 6 1.26 -8.93 2.10
CA TYR A 6 2.41 -8.04 2.30
C TYR A 6 3.44 -8.69 3.22
N ASP A 7 4.65 -8.85 2.70
CA ASP A 7 5.82 -9.29 3.45
C ASP A 7 6.73 -8.08 3.71
N GLY A 8 6.65 -7.53 4.92
CA GLY A 8 7.42 -6.35 5.33
C GLY A 8 8.91 -6.59 5.47
N LYS A 9 9.35 -7.85 5.58
CA LYS A 9 10.77 -8.19 5.55
C LYS A 9 11.34 -8.16 4.13
N LYS A 10 10.53 -8.55 3.14
CA LYS A 10 10.91 -8.52 1.71
C LYS A 10 10.55 -7.20 1.02
N LEU A 11 9.78 -6.33 1.67
CA LEU A 11 9.22 -5.11 1.07
C LEU A 11 8.49 -5.42 -0.25
N ASN A 12 7.63 -6.44 -0.18
CA ASN A 12 6.92 -6.98 -1.33
C ASN A 12 5.46 -7.25 -0.99
N LEU A 13 4.59 -6.96 -1.95
CA LEU A 13 3.17 -7.28 -1.92
C LEU A 13 2.88 -8.33 -2.99
N HIS A 14 2.54 -9.53 -2.56
CA HIS A 14 2.16 -10.63 -3.44
C HIS A 14 0.64 -10.61 -3.67
N TYR A 15 0.22 -10.65 -4.93
CA TYR A 15 -1.18 -10.68 -5.33
C TYR A 15 -1.50 -12.00 -6.03
N SER A 16 -2.49 -12.73 -5.49
CA SER A 16 -2.99 -13.98 -6.06
C SER A 16 -4.42 -13.78 -6.56
N ARG A 17 -4.63 -13.94 -7.86
CA ARG A 17 -5.95 -13.81 -8.52
C ARG A 17 -6.75 -15.10 -8.42
N ASP A 18 -8.07 -14.98 -8.56
CA ASP A 18 -8.98 -16.14 -8.54
C ASP A 18 -8.78 -17.10 -9.73
N ASN A 19 -8.20 -16.61 -10.82
CA ASN A 19 -7.85 -17.40 -11.99
C ASN A 19 -6.52 -18.18 -11.84
N GLY A 20 -5.82 -18.04 -10.71
CA GLY A 20 -4.54 -18.67 -10.42
C GLY A 20 -3.30 -17.91 -10.91
N GLU A 21 -3.46 -16.71 -11.46
CA GLU A 21 -2.32 -15.83 -11.77
C GLU A 21 -1.76 -15.18 -10.50
N GLU A 22 -0.45 -15.01 -10.49
CA GLU A 22 0.29 -14.48 -9.35
C GLU A 22 1.22 -13.34 -9.79
N TYR A 23 1.33 -12.31 -8.96
CA TYR A 23 2.12 -11.11 -9.22
C TYR A 23 2.81 -10.63 -7.94
N ASP A 24 4.01 -10.09 -8.10
CA ASP A 24 4.78 -9.48 -7.01
C ASP A 24 5.05 -8.00 -7.31
N PHE A 25 4.89 -7.16 -6.29
CA PHE A 25 5.08 -5.72 -6.40
C PHE A 25 5.92 -5.18 -5.25
N GLY A 26 6.94 -4.36 -5.57
CA GLY A 26 7.70 -3.63 -4.55
C GLY A 26 6.79 -2.73 -3.74
N CYS A 27 6.81 -2.89 -2.42
CA CYS A 27 5.94 -2.17 -1.49
C CYS A 27 6.70 -1.89 -0.19
N HIS A 28 6.75 -0.63 0.22
CA HIS A 28 7.58 -0.17 1.33
C HIS A 28 6.73 0.30 2.51
N ASN A 29 7.17 -0.02 3.74
CA ASN A 29 6.52 0.36 5.00
C ASN A 29 7.28 1.41 5.81
N GLN A 30 8.22 2.15 5.19
CA GLN A 30 8.99 3.15 5.91
C GLN A 30 8.12 4.32 6.36
N TYR A 31 8.18 4.65 7.65
CA TYR A 31 7.48 5.78 8.25
C TYR A 31 8.45 6.75 8.91
N GLU A 32 8.02 8.00 9.07
CA GLU A 32 8.77 9.02 9.82
C GLU A 32 8.43 8.96 11.31
N GLU A 33 9.42 9.18 12.17
CA GLU A 33 9.19 9.31 13.62
C GLU A 33 8.27 10.51 13.90
N GLY A 34 7.31 10.31 14.80
CA GLY A 34 6.36 11.35 15.18
C GLY A 34 5.07 10.78 15.75
N GLU A 35 4.10 11.67 15.93
CA GLU A 35 2.75 11.34 16.39
C GLU A 35 1.73 12.00 15.46
N ASN A 36 0.57 11.35 15.29
CA ASN A 36 -0.56 11.93 14.58
C ASN A 36 -1.27 12.99 15.45
N GLU A 37 -2.32 13.64 14.91
CA GLU A 37 -3.08 14.67 15.64
C GLU A 37 -3.73 14.17 16.93
N ALA A 38 -3.92 12.85 17.08
CA ALA A 38 -4.45 12.21 18.28
C ALA A 38 -3.37 11.88 19.32
N GLY A 39 -2.09 12.18 19.04
CA GLY A 39 -0.96 11.84 19.90
C GLY A 39 -0.55 10.36 19.84
N GLU A 40 -1.00 9.63 18.82
CA GLU A 40 -0.60 8.25 18.61
C GLU A 40 0.67 8.20 17.77
N PRO A 41 1.67 7.37 18.12
CA PRO A 41 2.90 7.28 17.37
C PRO A 41 2.66 6.82 15.93
N HIS A 42 3.42 7.38 15.00
CA HIS A 42 3.49 6.84 13.64
C HIS A 42 4.07 5.43 13.69
N GLU A 43 3.41 4.53 12.98
CA GLU A 43 3.82 3.13 12.83
C GLU A 43 3.25 2.65 11.50
N SER A 44 3.93 1.69 10.86
CA SER A 44 3.41 1.03 9.67
C SER A 44 2.03 0.41 9.90
N LEU A 45 1.28 0.18 8.83
CA LEU A 45 0.12 -0.70 8.80
C LEU A 45 0.44 -2.01 9.55
N PRO A 46 -0.28 -2.38 10.62
CA PRO A 46 0.10 -3.43 11.55
C PRO A 46 -0.17 -4.82 11.01
N ASN A 47 0.43 -5.81 11.67
CA ASN A 47 0.21 -7.22 11.32
C ASN A 47 -1.25 -7.58 11.58
N ASN A 48 -2.00 -7.86 10.52
CA ASN A 48 -3.42 -8.23 10.61
C ASN A 48 -3.91 -8.82 9.29
N VAL A 49 -5.15 -9.33 9.32
CA VAL A 49 -5.94 -9.63 8.12
C VAL A 49 -7.00 -8.54 7.97
N TYR A 50 -6.96 -7.86 6.83
CA TYR A 50 -7.89 -6.83 6.39
C TYR A 50 -8.82 -7.46 5.35
N PRO A 51 -10.06 -7.84 5.72
CA PRO A 51 -10.91 -8.69 4.88
C PRO A 51 -11.52 -7.97 3.67
N HIS A 52 -11.51 -6.64 3.65
CA HIS A 52 -12.20 -5.82 2.66
C HIS A 52 -11.35 -4.65 2.17
N ALA A 53 -10.15 -4.96 1.66
CA ALA A 53 -9.35 -3.98 0.97
C ALA A 53 -9.88 -3.76 -0.46
N TRP A 54 -9.86 -2.52 -0.94
CA TRP A 54 -10.41 -2.17 -2.25
C TRP A 54 -9.62 -1.03 -2.90
N ALA A 55 -9.60 -1.00 -4.23
CA ALA A 55 -8.82 -0.06 -5.01
C ALA A 55 -9.69 1.06 -5.59
N GLU A 56 -9.10 2.25 -5.68
CA GLU A 56 -9.63 3.33 -6.50
C GLU A 56 -9.17 3.17 -7.95
N ASP A 57 -10.03 3.56 -8.89
CA ASP A 57 -9.61 3.71 -10.28
C ASP A 57 -8.64 4.91 -10.43
N TYR A 58 -7.94 4.97 -11.57
CA TYR A 58 -6.93 5.99 -11.81
C TYR A 58 -7.48 7.42 -11.68
N GLU A 59 -8.68 7.68 -12.22
CA GLU A 59 -9.27 9.03 -12.18
C GLU A 59 -9.60 9.46 -10.76
N THR A 60 -10.10 8.53 -9.94
CA THR A 60 -10.40 8.77 -8.52
C THR A 60 -9.12 8.97 -7.72
N ALA A 61 -8.14 8.08 -7.87
CA ALA A 61 -6.86 8.17 -7.15
C ALA A 61 -6.11 9.47 -7.41
N MET A 62 -6.16 9.97 -8.66
CA MET A 62 -5.54 11.25 -9.03
C MET A 62 -6.11 12.46 -8.26
N ASN A 63 -7.34 12.36 -7.75
CA ASN A 63 -7.97 13.43 -6.97
C ASN A 63 -7.50 13.47 -5.50
N ASN A 64 -6.83 12.44 -4.99
CA ASN A 64 -6.29 12.43 -3.63
C ASN A 64 -5.10 13.40 -3.48
N GLY A 65 -4.47 13.77 -4.60
CA GLY A 65 -3.42 14.77 -4.65
C GLY A 65 -2.00 14.19 -4.55
N LYS A 66 -1.02 15.08 -4.68
CA LYS A 66 0.39 14.71 -4.91
C LYS A 66 1.04 13.82 -3.85
N SER A 67 0.50 13.80 -2.62
CA SER A 67 1.01 12.93 -1.56
C SER A 67 0.76 11.45 -1.84
N TYR A 68 -0.29 11.15 -2.60
CA TYR A 68 -0.79 9.81 -2.87
C TYR A 68 -0.57 9.36 -4.31
N GLY A 69 -0.26 10.29 -5.22
CA GLY A 69 0.18 9.97 -6.58
C GLY A 69 -0.96 9.49 -7.47
N CYS A 70 -0.74 8.38 -8.17
CA CYS A 70 -1.59 7.91 -9.26
C CYS A 70 -2.41 6.64 -8.94
N GLY A 71 -2.31 6.12 -7.72
CA GLY A 71 -3.06 4.93 -7.31
C GLY A 71 -3.22 4.87 -5.79
N TYR A 72 -4.32 4.27 -5.36
CA TYR A 72 -4.72 4.18 -3.97
C TYR A 72 -5.50 2.89 -3.72
N ILE A 73 -5.16 2.19 -2.64
CA ILE A 73 -5.86 1.00 -2.15
C ILE A 73 -6.18 1.22 -0.68
N HIS A 74 -7.46 1.22 -0.36
CA HIS A 74 -8.00 1.33 0.98
C HIS A 74 -7.87 0.00 1.70
N THR A 75 -7.32 0.00 2.92
CA THR A 75 -7.20 -1.20 3.75
C THR A 75 -8.36 -1.36 4.74
N GLY A 76 -9.05 -0.25 5.03
CA GLY A 76 -10.06 -0.17 6.10
C GLY A 76 -9.46 -0.03 7.51
N ASP A 77 -8.15 0.21 7.63
CA ASP A 77 -7.50 0.51 8.90
C ASP A 77 -8.07 1.78 9.53
N ALA A 78 -8.41 1.73 10.82
CA ALA A 78 -9.08 2.83 11.52
C ALA A 78 -8.24 4.12 11.60
N ARG A 79 -6.91 4.02 11.42
CA ARG A 79 -5.99 5.17 11.40
C ARG A 79 -5.74 5.71 9.99
N GLY A 80 -6.41 5.16 8.96
CA GLY A 80 -6.25 5.59 7.56
C GLY A 80 -4.90 5.22 6.96
N ARG A 81 -4.33 4.09 7.39
CA ARG A 81 -3.08 3.56 6.82
C ARG A 81 -3.43 2.72 5.61
N ASP A 82 -3.12 3.24 4.45
CA ASP A 82 -3.51 2.65 3.17
C ASP A 82 -2.28 2.30 2.32
N ILE A 83 -2.50 1.83 1.09
CA ILE A 83 -1.42 1.61 0.12
C ILE A 83 -1.55 2.67 -0.97
N HIS A 84 -0.49 3.43 -1.22
CA HIS A 84 -0.55 4.51 -2.22
C HIS A 84 0.77 4.73 -2.96
N GLY A 85 0.70 5.50 -4.04
CA GLY A 85 1.85 5.95 -4.81
C GLY A 85 2.44 7.28 -4.33
N GLY A 86 2.98 8.07 -5.25
CA GLY A 86 3.36 9.47 -5.04
C GLY A 86 4.25 9.80 -3.84
N GLY A 87 4.16 11.06 -3.39
CA GLY A 87 4.95 11.65 -2.32
C GLY A 87 5.17 13.15 -2.56
N GLY A 88 4.47 13.99 -1.78
CA GLY A 88 4.29 15.41 -2.10
C GLY A 88 5.55 16.27 -2.12
N SER A 89 6.66 15.75 -1.58
CA SER A 89 7.99 16.39 -1.55
C SER A 89 8.94 15.88 -2.63
N LEU A 90 8.51 14.90 -3.45
CA LEU A 90 9.28 14.43 -4.61
C LEU A 90 9.26 15.48 -5.72
N SER A 91 10.28 15.43 -6.60
CA SER A 91 10.38 16.34 -7.74
C SER A 91 9.22 16.19 -8.73
N ASP A 92 8.80 14.95 -8.95
CA ASP A 92 7.60 14.60 -9.72
C ASP A 92 6.87 13.46 -9.01
N PRO A 93 5.86 13.77 -8.18
CA PRO A 93 5.07 12.77 -7.46
C PRO A 93 4.17 11.91 -8.36
N TYR A 94 4.02 12.25 -9.65
CA TYR A 94 3.17 11.54 -10.60
C TYR A 94 3.95 10.69 -11.60
N ALA A 95 5.29 10.74 -11.57
CA ALA A 95 6.14 9.89 -12.38
C ALA A 95 5.88 8.40 -12.07
N ASP A 96 5.94 7.54 -13.09
CA ASP A 96 5.77 6.08 -12.97
C ASP A 96 6.64 5.47 -11.88
N TYR A 97 7.89 5.94 -11.80
CA TYR A 97 8.88 5.57 -10.81
C TYR A 97 9.34 6.82 -10.04
N GLN A 98 8.46 7.33 -9.18
CA GLN A 98 8.64 8.59 -8.45
C GLN A 98 9.75 8.54 -7.39
N GLY A 99 10.26 7.35 -7.05
CA GLY A 99 11.18 7.14 -5.94
C GLY A 99 10.45 6.87 -4.63
N TRP A 100 11.16 7.01 -3.51
CA TRP A 100 10.66 6.64 -2.19
C TRP A 100 10.75 7.82 -1.22
N LEU A 101 9.75 7.93 -0.35
CA LEU A 101 9.70 8.84 0.78
C LEU A 101 9.11 8.05 1.96
N CYS A 102 9.33 8.48 3.20
CA CYS A 102 8.59 7.94 4.34
C CYS A 102 7.11 8.36 4.29
N THR A 103 6.26 7.62 4.97
CA THR A 103 4.86 7.97 5.23
C THR A 103 4.64 8.24 6.72
N GLN A 104 3.41 8.51 7.13
CA GLN A 104 2.99 8.52 8.54
C GLN A 104 2.43 7.16 9.00
N GLY A 105 2.57 6.11 8.17
CA GLY A 105 2.13 4.75 8.47
C GLY A 105 1.57 3.96 7.28
N CYS A 106 1.27 4.62 6.15
CA CYS A 106 0.85 3.96 4.92
C CYS A 106 1.96 3.09 4.31
N LEU A 107 1.55 2.08 3.54
CA LEU A 107 2.43 1.38 2.62
C LEU A 107 2.58 2.18 1.32
N ARG A 108 3.77 2.15 0.72
CA ARG A 108 4.08 2.92 -0.50
C ARG A 108 4.52 2.01 -1.64
N MET A 109 3.98 2.27 -2.83
CA MET A 109 4.35 1.59 -4.08
C MET A 109 4.81 2.61 -5.13
N GLN A 110 5.47 2.16 -6.19
CA GLN A 110 5.70 3.00 -7.38
C GLN A 110 4.38 3.19 -8.13
N ASN A 111 4.16 4.38 -8.71
CA ASN A 111 2.90 4.73 -9.36
C ASN A 111 2.52 3.73 -10.45
N ALA A 112 3.47 3.31 -11.30
CA ALA A 112 3.21 2.32 -12.35
C ALA A 112 2.70 0.97 -11.80
N ASP A 113 3.26 0.54 -10.66
CA ASP A 113 2.93 -0.74 -10.04
C ASP A 113 1.55 -0.70 -9.39
N ILE A 114 1.25 0.37 -8.63
CA ILE A 114 -0.05 0.49 -7.97
C ILE A 114 -1.20 0.74 -8.97
N ILE A 115 -0.96 1.48 -10.07
CA ILE A 115 -1.96 1.62 -11.15
C ILE A 115 -2.33 0.23 -11.70
N LYS A 116 -1.31 -0.58 -11.99
CA LYS A 116 -1.52 -1.94 -12.51
C LYS A 116 -2.25 -2.81 -11.49
N LEU A 117 -1.82 -2.78 -10.24
CA LEU A 117 -2.46 -3.57 -9.18
C LEU A 117 -3.92 -3.16 -8.95
N SER A 118 -4.19 -1.86 -8.84
CA SER A 118 -5.55 -1.32 -8.68
C SER A 118 -6.47 -1.78 -9.80
N ALA A 119 -6.01 -1.73 -11.06
CA ALA A 119 -6.78 -2.21 -12.20
C ALA A 119 -7.14 -3.70 -12.06
N MET A 120 -6.18 -4.55 -11.67
CA MET A 120 -6.44 -5.98 -11.49
C MET A 120 -7.40 -6.26 -10.32
N ILE A 121 -7.28 -5.54 -9.20
CA ILE A 121 -8.19 -5.66 -8.06
C ILE A 121 -9.62 -5.29 -8.49
N ILE A 122 -9.79 -4.21 -9.25
CA ILE A 122 -11.10 -3.78 -9.76
C ILE A 122 -11.69 -4.83 -10.71
N GLU A 123 -10.88 -5.37 -11.63
CA GLU A 123 -11.29 -6.44 -12.53
C GLU A 123 -11.75 -7.70 -11.79
N ASP A 124 -11.13 -8.00 -10.65
CA ASP A 124 -11.43 -9.16 -9.80
C ASP A 124 -12.58 -8.90 -8.80
N GLY A 125 -13.33 -7.82 -8.98
CA GLY A 125 -14.54 -7.51 -8.21
C GLY A 125 -14.37 -6.46 -7.11
N ASN A 126 -13.18 -5.86 -7.01
CA ASN A 126 -12.84 -4.75 -6.11
C ASN A 126 -13.07 -5.02 -4.60
N ASP A 127 -12.83 -6.26 -4.18
CA ASP A 127 -12.88 -6.68 -2.77
C ASP A 127 -11.87 -7.80 -2.57
N VAL A 128 -10.79 -7.51 -1.84
CA VAL A 128 -9.67 -8.44 -1.64
C VAL A 128 -9.30 -8.55 -0.17
N GLU A 129 -8.93 -9.77 0.23
CA GLU A 129 -8.34 -10.02 1.55
C GLU A 129 -6.86 -9.60 1.50
N LEU A 130 -6.47 -8.65 2.35
CA LEU A 130 -5.07 -8.24 2.54
C LEU A 130 -4.55 -8.80 3.87
N THR A 131 -3.51 -9.62 3.81
CA THR A 131 -2.74 -10.05 4.97
C THR A 131 -1.46 -9.24 5.06
N VAL A 132 -1.18 -8.66 6.23
CA VAL A 132 0.02 -7.85 6.50
C VAL A 132 0.91 -8.56 7.50
N GLU A 133 2.17 -8.75 7.13
CA GLU A 133 3.19 -9.36 7.98
C GLU A 133 4.47 -8.50 7.98
N ASN A 134 4.62 -7.60 8.95
CA ASN A 134 5.81 -6.76 9.08
C ASN A 134 7.03 -7.46 9.70
N ASN A 135 6.85 -8.66 10.26
CA ASN A 135 7.87 -9.54 10.86
C ASN A 135 9.25 -8.87 11.10
N GLU A 136 9.32 -7.99 12.12
CA GLU A 136 10.59 -7.49 12.64
C GLU A 136 11.30 -8.55 13.50
N ASP A 137 10.62 -9.64 13.85
CA ASP A 137 11.14 -10.75 14.65
C ASP A 137 11.50 -11.96 13.78
N ALA A 138 12.70 -11.94 13.20
CA ALA A 138 13.47 -13.18 13.06
C ALA A 138 14.60 -13.10 14.08
N GLU A 139 14.34 -13.68 15.25
CA GLU A 139 15.19 -13.91 16.43
C GLU A 139 16.63 -13.34 16.35
N GLU A 140 16.98 -12.51 17.33
CA GLU A 140 18.37 -12.40 17.78
C GLU A 140 18.95 -13.82 17.95
N ILE A 141 19.98 -14.14 17.16
CA ILE A 141 20.79 -15.36 17.32
C ILE A 141 21.87 -15.11 18.36
#